data_AF-L7ESB2-F1
#
_entry.id   AF-L7ESB2-F1
#
_cell.length_a   1.000
_cell.length_b   1.000
_cell.length_c   1.000
_cell.angle_alpha   90.00
_cell.angle_beta   90.00
_cell.angle_gamma   90.00
#
_symmetry.space_group_name_H-M   'P 1'
#
loop_
_entity.id
_entity.type
_entity.pdbx_description
1 polymer ?
#
loop_
_entity_poly.entity_id
_entity_poly.type
_entity_poly.pdbx_seq_one_letter_code
_entity_poly.pdbx_strand_id
1 'polypeptide(L)'
;MLRAARARLWRHLGWRGLALAGLGACWIVYGTGLIVTRRAGVTAATEPVTGLMCMEAWGAVWIACGVLGLLAGARRPGRDLWGFAAVALPTIVWAVAYSAAAVRGDYAPGWASVPLFVAVLLLVVIVAALTGGQRRICACARGGTSGR
;
A
#
# COMPACT_ATOMS: atom_id res chain seq x y z
N MET A 1 16.79 14.07 -24.89
CA MET A 1 17.11 14.00 -23.45
C MET A 1 16.00 13.35 -22.61
N LEU A 2 14.73 13.76 -22.74
CA LEU A 2 13.58 13.15 -22.03
C LEU A 2 13.48 11.62 -22.14
N ARG A 3 13.70 11.03 -23.34
CA ARG A 3 13.63 9.57 -23.53
C ARG A 3 14.70 8.79 -22.76
N ALA A 4 15.92 9.32 -22.69
CA ALA A 4 17.04 8.70 -21.97
C ALA A 4 16.87 8.83 -20.44
N ALA A 5 16.38 9.99 -19.97
CA ALA A 5 16.02 10.19 -18.57
C ALA A 5 14.86 9.26 -18.15
N ARG A 6 13.85 9.12 -19.01
CA ARG A 6 12.73 8.19 -18.81
C ARG A 6 13.21 6.73 -18.76
N ALA A 7 14.10 6.33 -19.68
CA ALA A 7 14.67 4.99 -19.69
C ALA A 7 15.52 4.68 -18.44
N ARG A 8 16.29 5.66 -17.95
CA ARG A 8 17.02 5.52 -16.66
C ARG A 8 16.06 5.41 -15.47
N LEU A 9 15.03 6.23 -15.43
CA LEU A 9 14.03 6.19 -14.36
C LEU A 9 13.28 4.84 -14.36
N TRP A 10 12.86 4.35 -15.53
CA TRP A 10 12.21 3.05 -15.68
C TRP A 10 13.11 1.88 -15.28
N ARG A 11 14.41 1.96 -15.56
CA ARG A 11 15.39 0.95 -15.10
C ARG A 11 15.53 0.91 -13.58
N HIS A 12 15.25 2.01 -12.88
CA HIS A 12 15.36 2.09 -11.42
C HIS A 12 14.04 1.81 -10.70
N LEU A 13 12.92 2.34 -11.20
CA LEU A 13 11.59 2.14 -10.62
C LEU A 13 11.01 0.79 -11.01
N GLY A 14 10.98 0.47 -12.31
CA GLY A 14 10.16 -0.61 -12.86
C GLY A 14 8.69 -0.53 -12.41
N TRP A 15 7.94 -1.59 -12.65
CA TRP A 15 6.55 -1.69 -12.18
C TRP A 15 6.43 -1.74 -10.65
N ARG A 16 7.42 -2.35 -9.98
CA ARG A 16 7.49 -2.45 -8.51
C ARG A 16 7.57 -1.07 -7.84
N GLY A 17 8.57 -0.29 -8.24
CA GLY A 17 8.83 1.01 -7.68
C GLY A 17 7.71 1.99 -8.02
N LEU A 18 7.13 1.89 -9.21
CA LEU A 18 5.96 2.68 -9.60
C LEU A 18 4.74 2.36 -8.72
N ALA A 19 4.46 1.08 -8.46
CA ALA A 19 3.34 0.68 -7.60
C ALA A 19 3.53 1.20 -6.16
N LEU A 20 4.70 0.97 -5.55
CA LEU A 20 4.98 1.42 -4.19
C LEU A 20 5.03 2.94 -4.05
N ALA A 21 5.69 3.64 -4.97
CA ALA A 21 5.78 5.09 -4.94
C ALA A 21 4.42 5.74 -5.26
N GLY A 22 3.69 5.21 -6.23
CA GLY A 22 2.35 5.69 -6.59
C GLY A 22 1.36 5.53 -5.45
N LEU A 23 1.24 4.31 -4.89
CA LEU A 23 0.38 4.07 -3.73
C LEU A 23 0.84 4.88 -2.52
N GLY A 24 2.15 4.98 -2.29
CA GLY A 24 2.70 5.79 -1.21
C GLY A 24 2.30 7.26 -1.30
N ALA A 25 2.39 7.85 -2.50
CA ALA A 25 1.92 9.21 -2.74
C ALA A 25 0.40 9.35 -2.50
N CYS A 26 -0.40 8.38 -2.96
CA CYS A 26 -1.85 8.36 -2.71
C CYS A 26 -2.17 8.31 -1.21
N TRP A 27 -1.41 7.55 -0.41
CA TRP A 27 -1.59 7.47 1.05
C TRP A 27 -1.23 8.75 1.78
N ILE A 28 -0.22 9.49 1.32
CA ILE A 28 0.08 10.83 1.86
C ILE A 28 -1.08 11.78 1.59
N VAL A 29 -1.62 11.77 0.36
CA VAL A 29 -2.77 12.62 0.00
C VAL A 29 -4.02 12.21 0.79
N TYR A 30 -4.27 10.91 0.92
CA TYR A 30 -5.41 10.40 1.68
C TYR A 30 -5.31 10.78 3.16
N GLY A 31 -4.16 10.53 3.80
CA GLY A 31 -3.91 10.88 5.20
C GLY A 31 -3.99 12.37 5.47
N THR A 32 -3.43 13.20 4.57
CA THR A 32 -3.62 14.66 4.63
C THR A 32 -5.11 15.01 4.59
N GLY A 33 -5.87 14.36 3.69
CA GLY A 33 -7.32 14.52 3.59
C GLY A 33 -8.08 14.13 4.86
N LEU A 34 -7.59 13.17 5.64
CA LEU A 34 -8.18 12.80 6.93
C LEU A 34 -7.94 13.87 8.01
N ILE A 35 -6.79 14.54 7.95
CA ILE A 35 -6.42 15.60 8.91
C ILE A 35 -7.17 16.90 8.61
N VAL A 36 -7.21 17.30 7.33
CA VAL A 36 -7.72 18.63 6.94
C VAL A 36 -9.22 18.66 6.66
N THR A 37 -9.85 17.49 6.47
CA THR A 37 -11.26 17.42 6.09
C THR A 37 -12.02 16.45 6.97
N ARG A 38 -13.08 16.95 7.62
CA ARG A 38 -14.05 16.06 8.28
C ARG A 38 -14.94 15.40 7.23
N ARG A 39 -14.94 14.07 7.20
CA ARG A 39 -15.74 13.26 6.28
C ARG A 39 -16.66 12.38 7.11
N ALA A 40 -17.92 12.79 7.28
CA ALA A 40 -18.88 12.10 8.14
C ALA A 40 -19.00 10.59 7.83
N GLY A 41 -19.04 10.22 6.55
CA GLY A 41 -19.08 8.81 6.15
C GLY A 41 -17.82 8.01 6.50
N VAL A 42 -16.63 8.64 6.45
CA VAL A 42 -15.39 7.98 6.88
C VAL A 42 -15.39 7.84 8.38
N THR A 43 -15.70 8.90 9.12
CA THR A 43 -15.76 8.88 10.59
C THR A 43 -16.72 7.82 11.11
N ALA A 44 -17.92 7.71 10.52
CA ALA A 44 -18.90 6.69 10.89
C ALA A 44 -18.39 5.27 10.60
N ALA A 45 -17.77 5.05 9.43
CA ALA A 45 -17.24 3.75 9.06
C ALA A 45 -15.98 3.34 9.85
N THR A 46 -15.22 4.31 10.36
CA THR A 46 -13.99 4.08 11.13
C THR A 46 -14.19 4.16 12.64
N GLU A 47 -15.42 4.36 13.12
CA GLU A 47 -15.74 4.40 14.55
C GLU A 47 -15.04 3.29 15.36
N PRO A 48 -15.03 2.01 14.90
CA PRO A 48 -14.39 0.91 15.63
C PRO A 48 -12.88 1.06 15.86
N VAL A 49 -12.18 1.82 15.01
CA VAL A 49 -10.73 2.03 15.11
C VAL A 49 -10.38 3.43 15.63
N THR A 50 -11.28 4.41 15.51
CA THR A 50 -11.09 5.74 16.09
C THR A 50 -11.30 5.76 17.60
N GLY A 51 -11.86 4.70 18.20
CA GLY A 51 -11.81 4.48 19.65
C GLY A 51 -10.40 4.29 20.21
N LEU A 52 -9.41 3.92 19.37
CA LEU A 52 -8.01 3.73 19.78
C LEU A 52 -7.21 5.03 19.76
N MET A 53 -7.43 5.87 18.73
CA MET A 53 -6.80 7.18 18.58
C MET A 53 -7.62 8.06 17.64
N CYS A 54 -7.41 9.37 17.74
CA CYS A 54 -8.16 10.36 16.95
C CYS A 54 -7.89 10.24 15.44
N MET A 55 -8.78 10.82 14.63
CA MET A 55 -8.71 10.72 13.17
C MET A 55 -7.43 11.37 12.62
N GLU A 56 -6.93 12.41 13.27
CA GLU A 56 -5.69 13.10 12.91
C GLU A 56 -4.47 12.21 13.11
N ALA A 57 -4.42 11.45 14.22
CA ALA A 57 -3.36 10.48 14.47
C ALA A 57 -3.38 9.35 13.45
N TRP A 58 -4.56 8.86 13.09
CA TRP A 58 -4.73 7.93 11.99
C TRP A 58 -4.28 8.53 10.64
N GLY A 59 -4.61 9.78 10.36
CA GLY A 59 -4.11 10.50 9.19
C GLY A 59 -2.59 10.54 9.13
N ALA A 60 -1.92 10.76 10.27
CA ALA A 60 -0.47 10.68 10.38
C ALA A 60 0.07 9.26 10.10
N VAL A 61 -0.63 8.20 10.52
CA VAL A 61 -0.27 6.80 10.19
C VAL A 61 -0.33 6.57 8.68
N TRP A 62 -1.39 7.03 8.01
CA TRP A 62 -1.51 6.96 6.55
C TRP A 62 -0.35 7.67 5.85
N ILE A 63 0.00 8.87 6.32
CA ILE A 63 1.14 9.64 5.78
C ILE A 63 2.45 8.89 6.01
N ALA A 64 2.72 8.42 7.22
CA ALA A 64 3.94 7.69 7.55
C ALA A 64 4.10 6.43 6.69
N CYS A 65 3.03 5.65 6.54
CA CYS A 65 2.98 4.48 5.66
C CYS A 65 3.23 4.88 4.19
N GLY A 66 2.66 5.99 3.75
CA GLY A 66 2.85 6.53 2.40
C GLY A 66 4.30 6.96 2.13
N VAL A 67 4.94 7.63 3.09
CA VAL A 67 6.36 7.99 3.04
C VAL A 67 7.23 6.74 2.97
N LEU A 68 6.95 5.72 3.78
CA LEU A 68 7.65 4.44 3.72
C LEU A 68 7.48 3.76 2.34
N GLY A 69 6.27 3.80 1.77
CA GLY A 69 6.00 3.32 0.41
C GLY A 69 6.83 4.05 -0.65
N LEU A 70 6.88 5.38 -0.59
CA LEU A 70 7.71 6.21 -1.47
C LEU A 70 9.20 5.85 -1.37
N LEU A 71 9.72 5.77 -0.15
CA LEU A 71 11.12 5.43 0.09
C LEU A 71 11.45 4.01 -0.38
N ALA A 72 10.54 3.05 -0.19
CA ALA A 72 10.70 1.68 -0.67
C ALA A 72 10.63 1.58 -2.20
N GLY A 73 9.80 2.41 -2.84
CA GLY A 73 9.67 2.51 -4.29
C GLY A 73 10.92 3.10 -4.95
N ALA A 74 11.57 4.07 -4.29
CA ALA A 74 12.79 4.71 -4.77
C ALA A 74 14.07 3.86 -4.55
N ARG A 75 14.06 2.91 -3.61
CA ARG A 75 15.21 2.05 -3.31
C ARG A 75 15.35 0.87 -4.27
N ARG A 76 16.57 0.31 -4.37
CA ARG A 76 16.86 -0.83 -5.25
C ARG A 76 16.08 -2.08 -4.80
N PRO A 77 15.61 -2.92 -5.74
CA PRO A 77 14.92 -4.16 -5.40
C PRO A 77 15.80 -5.05 -4.53
N GLY A 78 15.47 -5.21 -3.25
CA GLY A 78 16.35 -5.96 -2.35
C GLY A 78 15.76 -6.32 -1.00
N ARG A 79 14.97 -5.43 -0.40
CA ARG A 79 14.44 -5.63 0.96
C ARG A 79 13.06 -4.99 1.10
N ASP A 80 12.20 -5.12 0.10
CA ASP A 80 11.08 -4.18 -0.05
C ASP A 80 9.79 -4.66 0.63
N LEU A 81 9.86 -5.79 1.34
CA LEU A 81 8.75 -6.36 2.11
C LEU A 81 8.18 -5.36 3.12
N TRP A 82 9.04 -4.56 3.78
CA TRP A 82 8.58 -3.52 4.70
C TRP A 82 7.81 -2.42 3.97
N GLY A 83 8.16 -2.10 2.73
CA GLY A 83 7.43 -1.12 1.92
C GLY A 83 6.05 -1.61 1.52
N PHE A 84 5.95 -2.87 1.09
CA PHE A 84 4.67 -3.51 0.81
C PHE A 84 3.81 -3.64 2.08
N ALA A 85 4.40 -4.04 3.20
CA ALA A 85 3.71 -4.10 4.48
C ALA A 85 3.21 -2.72 4.93
N ALA A 86 4.04 -1.68 4.83
CA ALA A 86 3.65 -0.32 5.16
C ALA A 86 2.47 0.16 4.31
N VAL A 87 2.49 -0.09 3.00
CA VAL A 87 1.41 0.32 2.09
C VAL A 87 0.13 -0.50 2.30
N ALA A 88 0.23 -1.76 2.75
CA ALA A 88 -0.91 -2.64 3.00
C ALA A 88 -1.58 -2.40 4.37
N LEU A 89 -0.81 -2.03 5.39
CA LEU A 89 -1.29 -1.90 6.77
C LEU A 89 -2.51 -0.96 6.91
N PRO A 90 -2.49 0.30 6.45
CA PRO A 90 -3.64 1.19 6.62
C PRO A 90 -4.88 0.69 5.86
N THR A 91 -4.68 0.05 4.71
CA THR A 91 -5.76 -0.54 3.90
C THR A 91 -6.41 -1.74 4.60
N ILE A 92 -5.63 -2.60 5.25
CA ILE A 92 -6.16 -3.73 6.05
C ILE A 92 -6.99 -3.18 7.20
N VAL A 93 -6.45 -2.20 7.94
CA VAL A 93 -7.16 -1.59 9.08
C VAL A 93 -8.47 -0.98 8.63
N TRP A 94 -8.50 -0.24 7.51
CA TRP A 94 -9.73 0.36 7.00
C TRP A 94 -10.71 -0.68 6.49
N ALA A 95 -10.25 -1.72 5.78
CA ALA A 95 -11.12 -2.80 5.33
C ALA A 95 -11.82 -3.46 6.52
N VAL A 96 -11.07 -3.79 7.58
CA VAL A 96 -11.62 -4.39 8.82
C VAL A 96 -12.58 -3.44 9.51
N ALA A 97 -12.24 -2.15 9.66
CA ALA A 97 -13.11 -1.17 10.31
C ALA A 97 -14.45 -1.03 9.57
N TYR A 98 -14.41 -0.87 8.25
CA TYR A 98 -15.60 -0.74 7.41
C TYR A 98 -16.44 -2.02 7.41
N SER A 99 -15.81 -3.20 7.38
CA SER A 99 -16.51 -4.47 7.52
C SER A 99 -17.18 -4.60 8.90
N ALA A 100 -16.50 -4.22 9.97
CA ALA A 100 -17.04 -4.27 11.33
C ALA A 100 -18.25 -3.33 11.48
N ALA A 101 -18.13 -2.09 11.00
CA ALA A 101 -19.23 -1.11 11.03
C ALA A 101 -20.45 -1.57 10.20
N ALA A 102 -20.21 -2.24 9.07
CA ALA A 102 -21.29 -2.81 8.25
C ALA A 102 -21.99 -4.00 8.95
N VAL A 103 -21.22 -4.90 9.57
CA VAL A 103 -21.77 -6.09 10.26
C VAL A 103 -22.55 -5.69 11.52
N ARG A 104 -22.09 -4.68 12.26
CA ARG A 104 -22.78 -4.17 13.47
C ARG A 104 -24.01 -3.33 13.15
N GLY A 105 -24.15 -2.83 11.92
CA GLY A 105 -25.21 -1.92 11.52
C GLY A 105 -24.94 -0.45 11.83
N ASP A 106 -23.78 -0.12 12.41
CA ASP A 106 -23.38 1.24 12.77
C ASP A 106 -23.28 2.17 11.55
N TYR A 107 -22.86 1.61 10.41
CA TYR A 107 -22.81 2.33 9.14
C TYR A 107 -23.06 1.38 7.96
N ALA A 108 -24.33 1.23 7.59
CA ALA A 108 -24.75 0.35 6.49
C ALA A 108 -24.00 0.63 5.16
N PRO A 109 -23.77 1.87 4.70
CA PRO A 109 -23.04 2.08 3.44
C PRO A 109 -21.56 1.66 3.47
N GLY A 110 -21.01 1.32 4.64
CA GLY A 110 -19.62 0.92 4.81
C GLY A 110 -19.24 -0.31 3.98
N TRP A 111 -20.17 -1.24 3.77
CA TRP A 111 -19.90 -2.45 2.98
C TRP A 111 -19.46 -2.13 1.54
N ALA A 112 -19.94 -1.04 0.95
CA ALA A 112 -19.63 -0.66 -0.43
C ALA A 112 -18.17 -0.22 -0.62
N SER A 113 -17.49 0.20 0.45
CA SER A 113 -16.09 0.60 0.39
C SER A 113 -15.12 -0.57 0.61
N VAL A 114 -15.58 -1.67 1.22
CA VAL A 114 -14.74 -2.85 1.50
C VAL A 114 -14.11 -3.42 0.23
N PRO A 115 -14.84 -3.63 -0.88
CA PRO A 115 -14.24 -4.13 -2.14
C PRO A 115 -13.12 -3.25 -2.68
N LEU A 116 -13.16 -1.93 -2.46
CA LEU A 116 -12.12 -1.02 -2.91
C LEU A 116 -10.81 -1.27 -2.17
N PHE A 117 -10.86 -1.41 -0.84
CA PHE A 117 -9.67 -1.72 -0.04
C PHE A 117 -9.13 -3.12 -0.35
N VAL A 118 -10.02 -4.11 -0.56
CA VAL A 118 -9.64 -5.46 -0.96
C VAL A 118 -8.94 -5.45 -2.33
N ALA A 119 -9.47 -4.71 -3.31
CA ALA A 119 -8.85 -4.61 -4.63
C ALA A 119 -7.44 -4.01 -4.56
N VAL A 120 -7.24 -2.95 -3.77
CA VAL A 120 -5.91 -2.36 -3.54
C VAL A 120 -4.98 -3.36 -2.88
N LEU A 121 -5.44 -4.09 -1.85
CA LEU A 121 -4.64 -5.12 -1.18
C LEU A 121 -4.24 -6.26 -2.13
N LEU A 122 -5.17 -6.74 -2.95
CA LEU A 122 -4.90 -7.76 -3.96
C LEU A 122 -3.83 -7.30 -4.94
N LEU A 123 -3.91 -6.07 -5.44
CA LEU A 123 -2.91 -5.50 -6.34
C LEU A 123 -1.53 -5.41 -5.66
N VAL A 124 -1.48 -4.97 -4.40
CA VAL A 124 -0.24 -4.93 -3.60
C VAL A 124 0.36 -6.32 -3.46
N VAL A 125 -0.44 -7.33 -3.15
CA VAL A 125 -0.01 -8.74 -3.02
C VAL A 125 0.47 -9.30 -4.35
N ILE A 126 -0.25 -9.06 -5.44
CA ILE A 126 0.15 -9.51 -6.79
C ILE A 126 1.51 -8.91 -7.16
N VAL A 127 1.69 -7.60 -6.99
CA VAL A 127 2.97 -6.95 -7.28
C VAL A 127 4.08 -7.50 -6.39
N ALA A 128 3.83 -7.71 -5.10
CA ALA A 128 4.80 -8.30 -4.18
C ALA A 128 5.17 -9.74 -4.59
N ALA A 129 4.20 -10.56 -4.99
CA ALA A 129 4.40 -11.94 -5.43
C ALA A 129 5.19 -12.02 -6.75
N LEU A 130 4.83 -11.22 -7.76
CA LEU A 130 5.53 -11.17 -9.04
C LEU A 130 6.98 -10.71 -8.87
N THR A 131 7.19 -9.69 -8.03
CA THR A 131 8.53 -9.12 -7.81
C THR A 131 9.40 -9.94 -6.85
N GLY A 132 8.78 -10.68 -5.92
CA GLY A 132 9.44 -11.68 -5.08
C GLY A 132 9.77 -12.97 -5.84
N GLY A 133 8.91 -13.40 -6.78
CA GLY A 133 9.07 -14.60 -7.60
C GLY A 133 10.24 -14.52 -8.57
N GLN A 134 10.48 -13.34 -9.19
CA GLN A 134 11.64 -13.14 -10.08
C GLN A 134 12.99 -13.40 -9.39
N ARG A 135 13.08 -13.22 -8.06
CA ARG A 135 14.30 -13.55 -7.32
C ARG A 135 14.57 -15.05 -7.23
N ARG A 136 13.54 -15.88 -7.13
CA ARG A 136 13.69 -17.35 -7.06
C ARG A 136 14.14 -17.90 -8.41
N ILE A 137 13.60 -17.38 -9.51
CA ILE A 137 13.95 -17.81 -10.88
C ILE A 137 15.43 -17.48 -11.19
N CYS A 138 15.89 -16.27 -10.86
CA CYS A 138 17.30 -15.89 -11.07
C CYS A 138 18.30 -16.60 -10.13
N ALA A 139 17.84 -17.09 -8.97
CA ALA A 139 18.66 -17.92 -8.08
C ALA A 139 18.82 -19.34 -8.64
N CYS A 140 17.74 -19.95 -9.14
CA CYS A 140 17.80 -21.26 -9.81
C CYS A 140 18.73 -21.25 -11.04
N ALA A 141 18.65 -20.20 -11.88
CA ALA A 141 19.49 -20.09 -13.08
C ALA A 141 21.00 -20.00 -12.78
N ARG A 142 21.40 -19.58 -11.57
CA ARG A 142 22.80 -19.52 -11.14
C ARG A 142 23.29 -20.78 -10.43
N GLY A 143 22.40 -21.69 -10.02
CA GLY A 143 22.74 -22.94 -9.34
C GLY A 143 22.82 -24.17 -10.26
N GLY A 144 22.46 -24.05 -11.54
CA GLY A 144 22.32 -25.19 -12.46
C GLY A 144 23.59 -25.70 -13.15
N THR A 145 24.78 -25.15 -12.85
CA THR A 145 26.05 -25.57 -13.46
C THR A 145 27.06 -26.02 -12.39
N SER A 146 26.71 -27.04 -11.62
CA SER A 146 27.66 -27.77 -10.78
C SER A 146 27.20 -29.21 -10.63
N GLY A 147 27.69 -30.09 -11.50
CA GLY A 147 27.48 -31.52 -11.43
C GLY A 147 27.99 -32.20 -12.69
N ARG A 148 29.33 -32.28 -12.80
CA ARG A 148 29.99 -33.36 -13.54
C ARG A 148 30.01 -34.60 -12.67
#